data_AF-A0A7C1MH57-F1
#
_entry.id   AF-A0A7C1MH57-F1
#
_cell.length_a   1.000
_cell.length_b   1.000
_cell.length_c   1.000
_cell.angle_alpha   90.00
_cell.angle_beta   90.00
_cell.angle_gamma   90.00
#
_symmetry.space_group_name_H-M   'P 1'
#
loop_
_entity.id
_entity.type
_entity.pdbx_description
1 polymer ?
#
loop_
_entity_poly.entity_id
_entity_poly.type
_entity_poly.pdbx_seq_one_letter_code
_entity_poly.pdbx_strand_id
1 'polypeptide(L)' 'VYFNNLLTVENGVGIQSIRQKLREVLKQNEIKIIIHLNQGNCRTTFWGCDLTEKYVKINKRYV' A
#
# COMPACT_ATOMS: atom_id res chain seq x y z
N VAL A 1 -10.38 -3.17 -0.18
CA VAL A 1 -8.91 -2.96 -0.15
C VAL A 1 -8.43 -3.02 1.27
N TYR A 2 -7.42 -3.84 1.56
CA TYR A 2 -6.86 -4.02 2.88
C TYR A 2 -5.39 -3.62 2.90
N PHE A 3 -4.96 -2.96 3.95
CA PHE A 3 -3.55 -2.75 4.29
C PHE A 3 -3.26 -3.63 5.51
N ASN A 4 -2.38 -4.61 5.34
CA ASN A 4 -2.26 -5.78 6.20
C ASN A 4 -3.63 -6.41 6.45
N ASN A 5 -4.18 -6.24 7.65
CA ASN A 5 -5.49 -6.78 8.05
C ASN A 5 -6.54 -5.68 8.27
N LEU A 6 -6.21 -4.41 7.96
CA LEU A 6 -7.09 -3.26 8.13
C LEU A 6 -7.88 -3.01 6.85
N LEU A 7 -9.22 -3.09 6.92
CA LEU A 7 -10.10 -2.69 5.82
C LEU A 7 -10.03 -1.17 5.63
N THR A 8 -9.66 -0.72 4.43
CA THR A 8 -9.46 0.71 4.11
C THR A 8 -10.44 1.25 3.09
N VAL A 9 -10.86 0.41 2.14
CA VAL A 9 -11.84 0.74 1.10
C VAL A 9 -12.82 -0.40 0.98
N GLU A 10 -14.10 -0.08 1.02
CA GLU A 10 -15.21 -1.01 0.85
C GLU A 10 -16.13 -0.48 -0.26
N ASN A 11 -16.47 -1.32 -1.23
CA ASN A 11 -17.34 -0.97 -2.36
C ASN A 11 -16.93 0.34 -3.10
N GLY A 12 -15.62 0.58 -3.23
CA GLY A 12 -15.08 1.77 -3.88
C GLY A 12 -15.05 3.03 -3.01
N VAL A 13 -15.53 2.98 -1.77
CA VAL A 13 -15.55 4.12 -0.83
C VAL A 13 -14.50 3.92 0.25
N GLY A 14 -13.68 4.96 0.49
CA GLY A 14 -12.67 4.97 1.54
C GLY A 14 -13.26 5.18 2.93
N ILE A 15 -12.79 4.40 3.91
CA ILE A 15 -13.23 4.50 5.31
C ILE A 15 -12.43 5.59 6.01
N GLN A 16 -13.08 6.65 6.51
CA GLN A 16 -12.37 7.80 7.09
C GLN A 16 -11.92 7.60 8.54
N SER A 17 -12.66 6.83 9.34
CA SER A 17 -12.44 6.65 10.79
C SER A 17 -11.16 5.87 11.14
N ILE A 18 -10.49 5.29 10.15
CA ILE A 18 -9.32 4.42 10.35
C ILE A 18 -7.97 5.12 10.15
N ARG A 19 -7.95 6.44 9.88
CA ARG A 19 -6.73 7.18 9.51
C ARG A 19 -5.57 6.98 10.49
N GLN A 20 -5.85 6.97 11.80
CA GLN A 20 -4.81 6.78 12.82
C GLN A 20 -4.25 5.35 12.80
N LYS A 21 -5.12 4.34 12.74
CA LYS A 21 -4.71 2.93 12.63
C LYS A 21 -3.94 2.66 11.33
N LEU A 22 -4.38 3.27 10.22
CA LEU A 22 -3.69 3.13 8.94
C LEU A 22 -2.27 3.73 8.99
N ARG A 23 -2.08 4.86 9.68
CA ARG A 23 -0.75 5.42 9.90
C ARG A 23 0.16 4.48 10.67
N GLU A 24 -0.36 3.74 11.64
CA GLU A 24 0.43 2.75 12.40
C GLU A 24 0.83 1.57 11.51
N VAL A 25 -0.09 1.07 10.68
CA VAL A 25 0.20 0.02 9.69
C VAL A 25 1.29 0.47 8.71
N LEU A 26 1.20 1.69 8.18
CA LEU A 26 2.16 2.22 7.19
C LEU A 26 3.54 2.54 7.75
N LYS A 27 3.74 2.54 9.07
CA LYS A 27 5.05 2.70 9.71
C LYS A 27 5.86 1.41 9.78
N GLN A 28 5.26 0.28 9.46
CA GLN A 28 5.93 -1.02 9.46
C GLN A 28 6.89 -1.13 8.28
N ASN A 29 7.96 -1.91 8.44
CA ASN A 29 8.96 -2.14 7.39
C ASN A 29 8.37 -2.89 6.19
N GLU A 30 7.40 -3.78 6.43
CA GLU A 30 6.70 -4.52 5.39
C GLU A 30 5.21 -4.20 5.43
N ILE A 31 4.65 -3.92 4.25
CA ILE A 31 3.24 -3.58 4.08
C ILE A 31 2.64 -4.50 3.03
N LYS A 32 1.63 -5.27 3.41
CA LYS A 32 0.85 -6.12 2.52
C LYS A 32 -0.41 -5.38 2.08
N ILE A 33 -0.57 -5.15 0.79
CA ILE A 33 -1.79 -4.53 0.24
C ILE A 33 -2.60 -5.60 -0.48
N ILE A 34 -3.85 -5.81 -0.06
CA ILE A 34 -4.76 -6.80 -0.65
C ILE A 34 -5.91 -6.05 -1.34
N ILE A 35 -6.04 -6.27 -2.65
CA ILE A 35 -7.09 -5.67 -3.46
C ILE A 35 -7.98 -6.78 -4.01
N HIS A 36 -9.26 -6.75 -3.64
CA HIS A 36 -10.30 -7.58 -4.22
C HIS A 36 -11.08 -6.75 -5.22
N LEU A 37 -10.98 -7.09 -6.51
CA LEU A 37 -11.70 -6.41 -7.58
C LEU A 37 -13.12 -6.96 -7.78
N ASN A 38 -13.42 -8.14 -7.24
CA ASN A 38 -14.72 -8.83 -7.39
C ASN A 38 -15.15 -9.01 -8.87
N GLN A 39 -14.18 -9.25 -9.76
CA GLN A 39 -14.37 -9.38 -11.22
C GLN A 39 -13.90 -10.75 -11.74
N GLY A 40 -14.05 -11.80 -10.94
CA GLY A 40 -13.64 -13.17 -11.26
C GLY A 40 -12.63 -13.75 -10.27
N ASN A 41 -11.94 -14.82 -10.68
CA ASN A 41 -11.12 -15.66 -9.80
C ASN A 41 -9.61 -15.54 -10.05
N CYS A 42 -9.19 -14.69 -11.00
CA CYS A 42 -7.78 -14.46 -11.28
C CYS A 42 -7.10 -13.76 -10.10
N ARG A 43 -5.84 -14.15 -9.84
CA ARG A 43 -5.02 -13.58 -8.77
C ARG A 43 -3.58 -13.46 -9.23
N THR A 44 -2.93 -12.39 -8.82
CA THR A 44 -1.50 -12.15 -9.02
C THR A 44 -0.92 -11.45 -7.79
N THR A 45 0.40 -11.51 -7.65
CA THR A 45 1.14 -10.89 -6.54
C THR A 45 2.31 -10.10 -7.11
N PHE A 46 2.47 -8.87 -6.65
CA PHE A 46 3.59 -7.99 -6.99
C PHE A 46 4.40 -7.66 -5.74
N TRP A 47 5.68 -7.34 -5.95
CA TRP A 47 6.61 -6.93 -4.91
C TRP A 47 7.25 -5.61 -5.30
N GLY A 48 7.49 -4.76 -4.31
CA GLY A 48 8.09 -3.45 -4.51
C GLY A 48 8.55 -2.85 -3.20
N CYS A 49 8.96 -1.59 -3.24
CA CYS A 49 9.40 -0.83 -2.07
C CYS A 49 8.87 0.61 -2.16
N ASP A 50 9.05 1.35 -1.07
CA ASP A 50 8.73 2.76 -1.01
C ASP A 50 9.72 3.62 -1.81
N LEU A 51 9.24 4.76 -2.28
CA LEU A 51 10.07 5.75 -2.96
C LEU A 51 10.62 6.74 -1.94
N THR A 52 11.93 6.71 -1.71
CA THR A 52 12.60 7.56 -0.72
C THR A 52 13.42 8.68 -1.36
N GLU A 53 13.67 9.77 -0.62
CA GLU A 53 14.62 10.80 -1.05
C GLU A 53 16.03 10.25 -1.31
N LYS A 54 16.43 9.22 -0.56
CA LYS A 54 17.74 8.56 -0.73
C LYS A 54 17.83 7.94 -2.13
N TYR A 55 16.77 7.29 -2.61
CA TYR A 55 16.71 6.77 -3.97
C TYR A 55 16.92 7.88 -5.00
N VAL A 56 16.23 9.03 -4.84
CA VAL A 56 16.40 10.19 -5.73
C VAL A 56 17.83 10.72 -5.69
N LYS A 57 18.43 10.90 -4.50
CA LYS A 57 19.79 11.42 -4.34
C LYS A 57 20.86 10.52 -4.96
N ILE A 58 20.69 9.19 -4.87
CA ILE A 58 21.58 8.21 -5.51
C ILE A 58 21.48 8.36 -7.03
N ASN A 59 20.27 8.29 -7.58
CA ASN A 59 20.07 8.24 -9.03
C ASN A 59 20.27 9.59 -9.73
N LYS A 60 20.10 10.72 -9.03
CA LYS A 60 20.32 12.07 -9.58
C LYS A 60 21.80 12.39 -9.85
N ARG A 61 22.74 11.70 -9.20
CA ARG A 61 24.19 11.92 -9.36
C ARG A 61 24.80 11.26 -10.60
N TYR A 62 24.00 10.54 -11.39
CA TYR A 62 24.45 9.88 -12.62
C TYR A 62 24.20 10.71 -13.88
N VAL A 63 23.82 11.99 -13.74
CA VAL A 63 23.64 12.94 -14.85
C VAL A 63 24.88 13.84 -14.96
#